data_AF-A0A521UTR7-F1
#
_entry.id   AF-A0A521UTR7-F1
#
_cell.length_a   1.000
_cell.length_b   1.000
_cell.length_c   1.000
_cell.angle_alpha   90.00
_cell.angle_beta   90.00
_cell.angle_gamma   90.00
#
_symmetry.space_group_name_H-M   'P 1'
#
loop_
_entity.id
_entity.type
_entity.pdbx_description
1 polymer ?
#
loop_
_entity_poly.entity_id
_entity_poly.type
_entity_poly.pdbx_seq_one_letter_code
_entity_poly.pdbx_strand_id
1 'polypeptide(L)'
;MIANPAPLLSSMLVGQIRGIARVVRNAELAPLVGTGISLRAGLPDWIQLITRMVLAWREWDPSDVARRLSQGNYAGLVDQAFGFSNLATVSYLRSRIDAAGDSGAFQGLGQLLYSALYSRQRRSEDLFTPDPDHVHRHLVALFAQRPRRLWTTNYDDLLEEAARRAGIPVRTLDPDRRQVNNDLLVAHLHGFLAPPDRSAGNPKPGQATVVLAEDDYHAIAADLIGWTNRELYRLFDEHRVLVLGMSLADPNLRRVLATVPCDKTGLQPRHFALMRSITEEDMKLWRTRATTRKSSAAWVNESRSWYWQRHGIEIVEIPDYDSILPFLVRLRYESFGGQPGDLWRRGAELGYESVDPWRADRQKMASWFLADAVRALADDFSVSDPAEVIEIGVFLLKPDAATLELTFRGGGTDIASQGATLFSGDPDKPTGVAGRVFVSGDLVRVTPDHSLYNYGLDPSNAPLPQNVKGIISAPITDWHEGGIPLGVVYVTTSTGNGTLFRLRPRVEVEPSERSLDDLYAWLSEVGMTLISGFRVRAR
;
A
#
# COMPACT_ATOMS: atom_id res chain seq x y z
N MET A 1 10.34 -8.24 15.93
CA MET A 1 9.05 -8.78 15.45
C MET A 1 8.69 -7.99 14.20
N ILE A 2 8.94 -8.56 13.01
CA ILE A 2 8.48 -7.96 11.74
C ILE A 2 7.48 -8.96 11.20
N ALA A 3 6.22 -8.79 11.61
CA ALA A 3 5.09 -9.47 11.03
C ALA A 3 4.24 -8.38 10.38
N ASN A 4 4.34 -8.27 9.05
CA ASN A 4 3.21 -7.90 8.20
C ASN A 4 3.60 -8.15 6.74
N PRO A 5 3.45 -9.39 6.26
CA PRO A 5 3.45 -9.67 4.84
C PRO A 5 2.11 -9.18 4.26
N ALA A 6 2.13 -8.52 3.11
CA ALA A 6 0.94 -7.86 2.60
C ALA A 6 -0.11 -8.89 2.13
N PRO A 7 -1.41 -8.68 2.41
CA PRO A 7 -2.44 -9.68 2.17
C PRO A 7 -2.80 -9.82 0.69
N LEU A 8 -3.27 -11.01 0.31
CA LEU A 8 -3.98 -11.21 -0.96
C LEU A 8 -5.24 -10.33 -0.97
N LEU A 9 -5.41 -9.53 -2.02
CA LEU A 9 -6.58 -8.65 -2.15
C LEU A 9 -7.84 -9.49 -2.38
N SER A 10 -8.93 -9.16 -1.67
CA SER A 10 -10.21 -9.86 -1.85
C SER A 10 -10.75 -9.70 -3.27
N SER A 11 -11.52 -10.69 -3.75
CA SER A 11 -12.15 -10.64 -5.08
C SER A 11 -13.03 -9.40 -5.27
N MET A 12 -13.71 -8.95 -4.21
CA MET A 12 -14.48 -7.72 -4.17
C MET A 12 -13.58 -6.49 -4.40
N LEU A 13 -12.47 -6.38 -3.68
CA LEU A 13 -11.52 -5.29 -3.82
C LEU A 13 -10.88 -5.28 -5.22
N VAL A 14 -10.54 -6.44 -5.77
CA VAL A 14 -10.06 -6.57 -7.16
C VAL A 14 -11.11 -6.06 -8.15
N GLY A 15 -12.39 -6.37 -7.93
CA GLY A 15 -13.50 -5.83 -8.71
C GLY A 15 -13.56 -4.29 -8.69
N GLN A 16 -13.41 -3.69 -7.51
CA GLN A 16 -13.35 -2.23 -7.36
C GLN A 16 -12.11 -1.64 -8.06
N ILE A 17 -10.94 -2.27 -7.93
CA ILE A 17 -9.71 -1.85 -8.61
C ILE A 17 -9.88 -1.83 -10.13
N ARG A 18 -10.56 -2.82 -10.71
CA ARG A 18 -10.89 -2.83 -12.15
C ARG A 18 -11.81 -1.67 -12.55
N GLY A 19 -12.70 -1.23 -11.66
CA GLY A 19 -13.49 -0.02 -11.81
C GLY A 19 -12.60 1.23 -11.86
N ILE A 20 -11.73 1.39 -10.88
CA ILE A 20 -10.81 2.54 -10.77
C ILE A 20 -9.82 2.56 -11.94
N ALA A 21 -9.32 1.39 -12.37
CA ALA A 21 -8.40 1.28 -13.49
C ALA A 21 -8.98 1.80 -14.81
N ARG A 22 -10.30 1.70 -15.03
CA ARG A 22 -10.96 2.33 -16.18
C ARG A 22 -10.83 3.85 -16.14
N VAL A 23 -10.96 4.45 -14.97
CA VAL A 23 -10.79 5.90 -14.74
C VAL A 23 -9.34 6.33 -14.99
N VAL A 24 -8.36 5.53 -14.55
CA VAL A 24 -6.95 5.78 -14.83
C VAL A 24 -6.67 5.78 -16.33
N ARG A 25 -7.18 4.77 -17.06
CA ARG A 25 -6.99 4.67 -18.52
C ARG A 25 -7.55 5.86 -19.29
N ASN A 26 -8.62 6.47 -18.79
CA ASN A 26 -9.20 7.68 -19.37
C ASN A 26 -8.45 8.97 -18.98
N ALA A 27 -7.36 8.87 -18.21
CA ALA A 27 -6.64 10.02 -17.64
C ALA A 27 -7.51 10.92 -16.73
N GLU A 28 -8.56 10.36 -16.14
CA GLU A 28 -9.50 11.08 -15.27
C GLU A 28 -9.11 11.01 -13.78
N LEU A 29 -8.21 10.10 -13.39
CA LEU A 29 -7.86 9.88 -11.98
C LEU A 29 -6.67 10.74 -11.53
N ALA A 30 -6.80 11.39 -10.37
CA ALA A 30 -5.74 12.14 -9.70
C ALA A 30 -5.56 11.68 -8.23
N PRO A 31 -4.34 11.63 -7.69
CA PRO A 31 -4.12 11.23 -6.30
C PRO A 31 -4.20 12.41 -5.33
N LEU A 32 -4.76 12.17 -4.14
CA LEU A 32 -4.59 13.02 -2.96
C LEU A 32 -3.94 12.19 -1.84
N VAL A 33 -2.69 12.52 -1.51
CA VAL A 33 -1.82 11.74 -0.64
C VAL A 33 -1.72 12.37 0.75
N GLY A 34 -2.01 11.58 1.78
CA GLY A 34 -1.90 11.95 3.18
C GLY A 34 -0.75 11.29 3.93
N THR A 35 -0.64 11.60 5.22
CA THR A 35 0.53 11.27 6.04
C THR A 35 0.70 9.76 6.26
N GLY A 36 -0.37 8.99 6.11
CA GLY A 36 -0.36 7.53 6.20
C GLY A 36 0.59 6.86 5.20
N ILE A 37 0.87 7.50 4.06
CA ILE A 37 1.82 7.00 3.06
C ILE A 37 3.28 7.16 3.52
N SER A 38 3.56 8.19 4.32
CA SER A 38 4.91 8.51 4.81
C SER A 38 5.32 7.70 6.04
N LEU A 39 4.40 6.95 6.68
CA LEU A 39 4.67 6.22 7.93
C LEU A 39 5.81 5.20 7.83
N ARG A 40 5.82 4.42 6.74
CA ARG A 40 6.86 3.40 6.51
C ARG A 40 8.24 3.99 6.25
N ALA A 41 8.32 5.27 5.88
CA ALA A 41 9.57 6.03 5.78
C ALA A 41 10.07 6.59 7.14
N GLY A 42 9.38 6.28 8.24
CA GLY A 42 9.74 6.70 9.59
C GLY A 42 9.15 8.05 10.04
N LEU A 43 8.34 8.68 9.20
CA LEU A 43 7.63 9.91 9.53
C LEU A 43 6.40 9.64 10.40
N PRO A 44 6.01 10.58 11.29
CA PRO A 44 4.89 10.39 12.19
C PRO A 44 3.52 10.51 11.49
N ASP A 45 2.51 9.83 12.02
CA ASP A 45 1.11 10.17 11.73
C ASP A 45 0.72 11.52 12.36
N TRP A 46 -0.49 11.99 12.09
CA TRP A 46 -0.98 13.27 12.63
C TRP A 46 -0.90 13.35 14.17
N ILE A 47 -1.32 12.31 14.89
CA ILE A 47 -1.33 12.34 16.36
C ILE A 47 0.12 12.33 16.87
N GLN A 48 0.94 11.44 16.32
CA GLN A 48 2.35 11.35 16.66
C GLN A 48 3.11 12.63 16.36
N LEU A 49 2.79 13.32 15.26
CA LEU A 49 3.42 14.57 14.87
C LEU A 49 3.18 15.65 15.91
N ILE A 50 1.92 15.82 16.33
CA ILE A 50 1.53 16.79 17.35
C ILE A 50 2.19 16.46 18.69
N THR A 51 2.20 15.19 19.09
CA THR A 51 2.92 14.77 20.29
C THR A 51 4.42 15.09 20.19
N ARG A 52 5.06 14.82 19.05
CA ARG A 52 6.48 15.16 18.84
C ARG A 52 6.72 16.67 18.89
N MET A 53 5.82 17.50 18.37
CA MET A 53 5.91 18.96 18.50
C MET A 53 5.80 19.41 19.95
N VAL A 54 4.87 18.85 20.73
CA VAL A 54 4.75 19.14 22.17
C VAL A 54 6.03 18.76 22.91
N LEU A 55 6.62 17.61 22.58
CA LEU A 55 7.87 17.16 23.21
C LEU A 55 9.08 18.02 22.80
N ALA A 56 9.18 18.42 21.53
CA ALA A 56 10.21 19.34 21.07
C ALA A 56 10.08 20.72 21.73
N TRP A 57 8.83 21.20 21.90
CA TRP A 57 8.56 22.44 22.63
C TRP A 57 8.96 22.36 24.11
N ARG A 58 8.69 21.22 24.77
CA ARG A 58 9.03 20.98 26.18
C ARG A 58 10.53 21.22 26.47
N GLU A 59 11.41 20.91 25.53
CA GLU A 59 12.86 21.13 25.70
C GLU A 59 13.20 22.61 25.90
N TRP A 60 12.37 23.52 25.39
CA TRP A 60 12.55 24.96 25.52
C TRP A 60 11.61 25.62 26.55
N ASP A 61 10.45 25.04 26.83
CA ASP A 61 9.45 25.65 27.72
C ASP A 61 10.08 26.03 29.08
N PRO A 62 10.20 27.34 29.41
CA PRO A 62 10.91 27.79 30.60
C PRO A 62 10.16 27.46 31.90
N SER A 63 8.91 27.01 31.79
CA SER A 63 8.06 26.69 32.93
C SER A 63 8.69 25.64 33.86
N ASP A 64 8.50 25.82 35.17
CA ASP A 64 8.89 24.81 36.16
C ASP A 64 8.21 23.45 35.90
N VAL A 65 7.01 23.48 35.29
CA VAL A 65 6.23 22.31 34.93
C VAL A 65 6.95 21.44 33.91
N ALA A 66 7.47 22.03 32.82
CA ALA A 66 8.22 21.32 31.79
C ALA A 66 9.47 20.62 32.35
N ARG A 67 10.17 21.28 33.29
CA ARG A 67 11.37 20.75 33.95
C ARG A 67 11.07 19.60 34.92
N ARG A 68 9.94 19.65 35.65
CA ARG A 68 9.61 18.67 36.70
C ARG A 68 8.89 17.42 36.19
N LEU A 69 8.09 17.55 35.13
CA LEU A 69 7.32 16.43 34.59
C LEU A 69 8.17 15.58 33.64
N SER A 70 7.93 14.27 33.63
CA SER A 70 8.43 13.40 32.55
C SER A 70 7.84 13.81 31.20
N GLN A 71 8.48 13.41 30.10
CA GLN A 71 7.98 13.68 28.74
C GLN A 71 6.52 13.26 28.55
N GLY A 72 6.18 12.03 28.98
CA GLY A 72 4.80 11.51 28.89
C GLY A 72 3.80 12.27 29.74
N ASN A 73 4.17 12.66 30.97
CA ASN A 73 3.27 13.43 31.84
C ASN A 73 3.06 14.86 31.32
N TYR A 74 4.08 15.46 30.71
CA TYR A 74 3.93 16.78 30.08
C TYR A 74 3.02 16.73 28.86
N ALA A 75 3.19 15.73 27.98
CA ALA A 75 2.30 15.53 26.84
C ALA A 75 0.84 15.31 27.31
N GLY A 76 0.63 14.46 28.32
CA GLY A 76 -0.69 14.23 28.90
C GLY A 76 -1.30 15.48 29.56
N LEU A 77 -0.49 16.37 30.13
CA LEU A 77 -0.96 17.66 30.66
C LEU A 77 -1.45 18.58 29.54
N VAL A 78 -0.72 18.65 28.43
CA VAL A 78 -1.13 19.45 27.25
C VAL A 78 -2.42 18.87 26.66
N ASP A 79 -2.51 17.55 26.50
CA ASP A 79 -3.74 16.88 26.05
C ASP A 79 -4.92 17.16 27.00
N GLN A 80 -4.69 17.21 28.32
CA GLN A 80 -5.72 17.56 29.28
C GLN A 80 -6.18 19.02 29.14
N ALA A 81 -5.28 19.95 28.81
CA ALA A 81 -5.59 21.37 28.69
C ALA A 81 -6.45 21.70 27.46
N PHE A 82 -6.20 21.03 26.32
CA PHE A 82 -6.89 21.31 25.05
C PHE A 82 -7.87 20.21 24.63
N GLY A 83 -8.03 19.18 25.47
CA GLY A 83 -8.84 18.01 25.15
C GLY A 83 -8.33 17.29 23.90
N PHE A 84 -9.25 16.78 23.09
CA PHE A 84 -8.92 16.08 21.84
C PHE A 84 -8.67 17.02 20.64
N SER A 85 -8.49 18.33 20.86
CA SER A 85 -8.30 19.29 19.76
C SER A 85 -6.81 19.47 19.41
N ASN A 86 -6.33 18.67 18.46
CA ASN A 86 -4.96 18.79 17.96
C ASN A 86 -4.69 20.19 17.36
N LEU A 87 -5.67 20.80 16.68
CA LEU A 87 -5.51 22.12 16.06
C LEU A 87 -5.34 23.22 17.12
N ALA A 88 -6.10 23.16 18.22
CA ALA A 88 -5.96 24.09 19.33
C ALA A 88 -4.59 23.95 20.02
N THR A 89 -4.10 22.72 20.19
CA THR A 89 -2.74 22.47 20.71
C THR A 89 -1.68 23.14 19.84
N VAL A 90 -1.78 23.05 18.50
CA VAL A 90 -0.83 23.71 17.60
C VAL A 90 -0.95 25.23 17.68
N SER A 91 -2.17 25.79 17.71
CA SER A 91 -2.37 27.23 17.88
C SER A 91 -1.76 27.74 19.18
N TYR A 92 -1.89 26.98 20.27
CA TYR A 92 -1.21 27.28 21.52
C TYR A 92 0.31 27.30 21.34
N LEU A 93 0.91 26.26 20.74
CA LEU A 93 2.35 26.22 20.50
C LEU A 93 2.83 27.40 19.66
N ARG A 94 2.11 27.73 18.58
CA ARG A 94 2.40 28.92 17.76
C ARG A 94 2.39 30.19 18.59
N SER A 95 1.33 30.44 19.38
CA SER A 95 1.22 31.65 20.20
C SER A 95 2.39 31.81 21.17
N ARG A 96 2.93 30.69 21.68
CA ARG A 96 4.07 30.69 22.60
C ARG A 96 5.39 30.97 21.88
N ILE A 97 5.55 30.46 20.66
CA ILE A 97 6.71 30.77 19.80
C ILE A 97 6.69 32.25 19.43
N ASP A 98 5.56 32.76 18.97
CA ASP A 98 5.42 34.16 18.54
C ASP A 98 5.66 35.13 19.70
N ALA A 99 5.17 34.79 20.90
CA ALA A 99 5.42 35.57 22.12
C ALA A 99 6.89 35.57 22.57
N ALA A 100 7.67 34.54 22.22
CA ALA A 100 9.09 34.48 22.53
C ALA A 100 9.94 35.36 21.58
N GLY A 101 9.42 35.64 20.37
CA GLY A 101 10.10 36.42 19.35
C GLY A 101 11.49 35.87 18.98
N ASP A 102 12.41 36.76 18.61
CA ASP A 102 13.77 36.40 18.17
C ASP A 102 14.62 35.73 19.27
N SER A 103 14.21 35.86 20.54
CA SER A 103 14.88 35.23 21.68
C SER A 103 14.43 33.78 21.92
N GLY A 104 13.45 33.28 21.16
CA GLY A 104 12.94 31.92 21.25
C GLY A 104 13.83 30.86 20.58
N ALA A 105 13.75 29.60 21.02
CA ALA A 105 14.48 28.51 20.37
C ALA A 105 14.00 28.18 18.96
N PHE A 106 12.76 28.57 18.62
CA PHE A 106 12.18 28.32 17.32
C PHE A 106 11.92 29.65 16.61
N GLN A 107 12.47 29.76 15.40
CA GLN A 107 12.26 30.91 14.51
C GLN A 107 10.95 30.74 13.75
N GLY A 108 9.84 30.48 14.46
CA GLY A 108 8.51 30.22 13.88
C GLY A 108 8.05 28.76 13.94
N LEU A 109 6.75 28.55 13.69
CA LEU A 109 6.10 27.23 13.78
C LEU A 109 6.72 26.20 12.83
N GLY A 110 7.14 26.61 11.64
CA GLY A 110 7.78 25.72 10.66
C GLY A 110 9.08 25.09 11.18
N GLN A 111 9.85 25.79 12.02
CA GLN A 111 11.05 25.23 12.65
C GLN A 111 10.71 24.16 13.71
N LEU A 112 9.65 24.38 14.49
CA LEU A 112 9.16 23.37 15.45
C LEU A 112 8.63 22.13 14.72
N LEU A 113 7.85 22.34 13.66
CA LEU A 113 7.32 21.27 12.82
C LEU A 113 8.44 20.45 12.18
N TYR A 114 9.46 21.13 11.64
CA TYR A 114 10.64 20.49 11.07
C TYR A 114 11.38 19.62 12.09
N SER A 115 11.56 20.11 13.32
CA SER A 115 12.14 19.32 14.41
C SER A 115 11.29 18.08 14.71
N ALA A 116 9.96 18.20 14.75
CA ALA A 116 9.06 17.08 15.00
C ALA A 116 9.05 16.02 13.87
N LEU A 117 9.27 16.45 12.63
CA LEU A 117 9.35 15.56 11.46
C LEU A 117 10.67 14.79 11.41
N TYR A 118 11.79 15.49 11.56
CA TYR A 118 13.12 14.97 11.20
C TYR A 118 14.04 14.65 12.38
N SER A 119 13.68 14.99 13.63
CA SER A 119 14.50 14.59 14.78
C SER A 119 14.32 13.12 15.13
N ARG A 120 15.42 12.43 15.42
CA ARG A 120 15.36 11.10 16.05
C ARG A 120 14.91 11.26 17.49
N GLN A 121 14.04 10.34 17.95
CA GLN A 121 13.35 10.37 19.26
C GLN A 121 14.22 10.59 20.51
N ARG A 122 15.56 10.59 20.40
CA ARG A 122 16.47 10.74 21.53
C ARG A 122 17.16 12.11 21.65
N ARG A 123 17.27 12.91 20.57
CA ARG A 123 17.87 14.27 20.58
C ARG A 123 17.38 15.11 19.39
N SER A 124 16.94 16.35 19.64
CA SER A 124 16.47 17.31 18.61
C SER A 124 17.54 17.75 17.60
N GLU A 125 18.81 17.53 17.92
CA GLU A 125 19.96 17.85 17.04
C GLU A 125 20.34 16.68 16.10
N ASP A 126 19.89 15.46 16.40
CA ASP A 126 20.15 14.26 15.56
C ASP A 126 19.03 14.13 14.53
N LEU A 127 19.21 14.82 13.41
CA LEU A 127 18.26 14.80 12.30
C LEU A 127 18.47 13.57 11.40
N PHE A 128 17.38 13.00 10.92
CA PHE A 128 17.40 11.95 9.91
C PHE A 128 16.71 12.42 8.62
N THR A 129 17.18 11.87 7.50
CA THR A 129 16.59 12.06 6.18
C THR A 129 15.79 10.80 5.83
N PRO A 130 14.45 10.87 5.67
CA PRO A 130 13.66 9.70 5.29
C PRO A 130 13.86 9.36 3.81
N ASP A 131 13.69 8.09 3.46
CA ASP A 131 13.77 7.61 2.08
C ASP A 131 12.41 7.12 1.58
N PRO A 132 12.11 7.29 0.27
CA PRO A 132 10.85 6.84 -0.29
C PRO A 132 10.74 5.31 -0.31
N ASP A 133 9.67 4.81 0.31
CA ASP A 133 9.22 3.42 0.19
C ASP A 133 8.55 3.16 -1.18
N HIS A 134 8.31 1.90 -1.50
CA HIS A 134 7.71 1.41 -2.75
C HIS A 134 6.35 2.03 -3.07
N VAL A 135 5.54 2.36 -2.06
CA VAL A 135 4.26 3.06 -2.25
C VAL A 135 4.47 4.39 -2.99
N HIS A 136 5.47 5.19 -2.59
CA HIS A 136 5.80 6.47 -3.26
C HIS A 136 6.21 6.24 -4.71
N ARG A 137 7.06 5.23 -4.94
CA ARG A 137 7.53 4.86 -6.29
C ARG A 137 6.35 4.50 -7.20
N HIS A 138 5.46 3.63 -6.74
CA HIS A 138 4.28 3.24 -7.51
C HIS A 138 3.31 4.40 -7.76
N LEU A 139 3.13 5.32 -6.81
CA LEU A 139 2.33 6.53 -7.04
C LEU A 139 2.94 7.41 -8.12
N VAL A 140 4.25 7.68 -8.05
CA VAL A 140 4.95 8.44 -9.07
C VAL A 140 4.79 7.78 -10.43
N ALA A 141 5.07 6.48 -10.58
CA ALA A 141 4.92 5.82 -11.87
C ALA A 141 3.46 5.75 -12.38
N LEU A 142 2.47 5.73 -11.49
CA LEU A 142 1.06 5.74 -11.89
C LEU A 142 0.66 7.11 -12.47
N PHE A 143 1.20 8.22 -11.94
CA PHE A 143 0.74 9.57 -12.25
C PHE A 143 1.75 10.49 -12.95
N ALA A 144 2.97 10.02 -13.22
CA ALA A 144 4.04 10.80 -13.86
C ALA A 144 3.68 11.35 -15.24
N GLN A 145 2.85 10.62 -16.01
CA GLN A 145 2.45 11.04 -17.36
C GLN A 145 1.09 11.73 -17.38
N ARG A 146 0.12 11.22 -16.60
CA ARG A 146 -1.26 11.71 -16.53
C ARG A 146 -1.77 11.56 -15.09
N PRO A 147 -2.27 12.63 -14.44
CA PRO A 147 -2.35 14.00 -14.91
C PRO A 147 -1.01 14.77 -14.86
N ARG A 148 0.12 14.08 -14.60
CA ARG A 148 1.44 14.71 -14.37
C ARG A 148 1.45 15.65 -13.16
N ARG A 149 0.58 15.34 -12.20
CA ARG A 149 0.45 16.09 -10.96
C ARG A 149 0.01 15.15 -9.83
N LEU A 150 0.64 15.30 -8.67
CA LEU A 150 0.23 14.67 -7.42
C LEU A 150 -0.13 15.76 -6.42
N TRP A 151 -1.18 15.55 -5.63
CA TRP A 151 -1.53 16.45 -4.53
C TRP A 151 -1.25 15.75 -3.21
N THR A 152 -0.73 16.50 -2.25
CA THR A 152 -0.48 15.98 -0.91
C THR A 152 -0.72 17.02 0.16
N THR A 153 -1.14 16.57 1.33
CA THR A 153 -1.19 17.36 2.56
C THR A 153 0.05 17.17 3.43
N ASN A 154 1.03 16.39 2.96
CA ASN A 154 2.25 16.10 3.69
C ASN A 154 3.26 17.25 3.51
N TYR A 155 4.25 17.32 4.39
CA TYR A 155 5.29 18.34 4.35
C TYR A 155 6.60 17.82 3.75
N ASP A 156 6.79 16.50 3.70
CA ASP A 156 8.02 15.82 3.29
C ASP A 156 8.25 15.81 1.77
N ASP A 157 9.43 15.39 1.33
CA ASP A 157 9.83 15.34 -0.09
C ASP A 157 9.82 13.93 -0.70
N LEU A 158 9.11 12.97 -0.08
CA LEU A 158 9.23 11.54 -0.45
C LEU A 158 8.71 11.26 -1.87
N LEU A 159 7.68 11.98 -2.34
CA LEU A 159 7.19 11.83 -3.71
C LEU A 159 8.20 12.39 -4.72
N GLU A 160 8.84 13.52 -4.42
CA GLU A 160 9.87 14.12 -5.25
C GLU A 160 11.16 13.30 -5.27
N GLU A 161 11.58 12.77 -4.13
CA GLU A 161 12.73 11.87 -4.05
C GLU A 161 12.46 10.56 -4.81
N ALA A 162 11.24 10.01 -4.73
CA ALA A 162 10.85 8.85 -5.53
C ALA A 162 10.93 9.15 -7.05
N ALA A 163 10.46 10.32 -7.49
CA ALA A 163 10.55 10.74 -8.88
C ALA A 163 11.98 10.98 -9.34
N ARG A 164 12.81 11.66 -8.53
CA ARG A 164 14.24 11.88 -8.82
C ARG A 164 15.00 10.56 -8.97
N ARG A 165 14.75 9.59 -8.09
CA ARG A 165 15.36 8.24 -8.19
C ARG A 165 14.93 7.48 -9.43
N ALA A 166 13.72 7.71 -9.92
CA ALA A 166 13.21 7.15 -11.17
C ALA A 166 13.66 7.95 -12.42
N GLY A 167 14.52 8.97 -12.27
CA GLY A 167 14.96 9.82 -13.38
C GLY A 167 13.85 10.70 -13.97
N ILE A 168 12.74 10.89 -13.25
CA ILE A 168 11.60 11.69 -13.70
C ILE A 168 11.80 13.14 -13.23
N PRO A 169 11.86 14.12 -14.15
CA PRO A 169 11.90 15.54 -13.78
C PRO A 169 10.67 15.91 -12.95
N VAL A 170 10.90 16.49 -11.77
CA VAL A 170 9.86 16.79 -10.79
C VAL A 170 10.06 18.17 -10.18
N ARG A 171 8.95 18.83 -9.86
CA ARG A 171 8.90 20.18 -9.30
C ARG A 171 7.84 20.25 -8.20
N THR A 172 8.26 20.75 -7.05
CA THR A 172 7.39 21.02 -5.91
C THR A 172 6.60 22.32 -6.15
N LEU A 173 5.31 22.28 -5.84
CA LEU A 173 4.44 23.44 -5.75
C LEU A 173 3.94 23.55 -4.31
N ASP A 174 3.95 24.76 -3.78
CA ASP A 174 3.50 25.05 -2.42
C ASP A 174 2.94 26.49 -2.37
N PRO A 175 2.45 26.97 -1.21
CA PRO A 175 1.94 28.33 -1.09
C PRO A 175 2.90 29.42 -1.57
N ASP A 176 4.21 29.22 -1.47
CA ASP A 176 5.24 30.22 -1.79
C ASP A 176 5.83 30.03 -3.20
N ARG A 177 5.76 28.80 -3.75
CA ARG A 177 6.37 28.43 -5.05
C ARG A 177 5.33 27.87 -6.00
N ARG A 178 4.91 28.67 -6.98
CA ARG A 178 3.78 28.38 -7.88
C ARG A 178 4.14 28.46 -9.36
N GLN A 179 5.18 27.76 -9.79
CA GLN A 179 5.66 27.81 -11.17
C GLN A 179 4.96 26.80 -12.07
N VAL A 180 4.47 27.25 -13.24
CA VAL A 180 4.04 26.34 -14.30
C VAL A 180 5.29 25.80 -14.99
N ASN A 181 5.39 24.49 -15.10
CA ASN A 181 6.40 23.82 -15.88
C ASN A 181 5.76 22.60 -16.56
N ASN A 182 6.50 22.02 -17.48
CA ASN A 182 6.08 20.78 -18.09
C ASN A 182 6.39 19.58 -17.20
N ASP A 183 7.24 19.65 -16.17
CA ASP A 183 7.69 18.52 -15.33
C ASP A 183 6.54 17.86 -14.53
N LEU A 184 6.83 16.74 -13.86
CA LEU A 184 5.91 16.20 -12.86
C LEU A 184 5.74 17.20 -11.71
N LEU A 185 4.50 17.52 -11.35
CA LEU A 185 4.20 18.51 -10.30
C LEU A 185 3.77 17.80 -9.01
N VAL A 186 4.37 18.14 -7.88
CA VAL A 186 3.92 17.69 -6.55
C VAL A 186 3.39 18.90 -5.78
N ALA A 187 2.08 18.97 -5.57
CA ALA A 187 1.40 20.09 -4.95
C ALA A 187 1.16 19.85 -3.45
N HIS A 188 1.91 20.57 -2.62
CA HIS A 188 1.81 20.56 -1.16
C HIS A 188 0.77 21.57 -0.70
N LEU A 189 -0.39 21.05 -0.31
CA LEU A 189 -1.55 21.86 0.08
C LEU A 189 -1.36 22.58 1.41
N HIS A 190 -0.55 22.01 2.30
CA HIS A 190 -0.29 22.53 3.65
C HIS A 190 1.11 23.13 3.82
N GLY A 191 1.86 23.27 2.73
CA GLY A 191 3.25 23.72 2.78
C GLY A 191 4.25 22.57 2.70
N PHE A 192 5.52 22.94 2.53
CA PHE A 192 6.60 22.02 2.20
C PHE A 192 7.84 22.29 3.06
N LEU A 193 8.45 21.22 3.55
CA LEU A 193 9.65 21.23 4.39
C LEU A 193 10.58 20.09 3.94
N ALA A 194 11.53 20.39 3.06
CA ALA A 194 12.53 19.41 2.62
C ALA A 194 13.40 18.92 3.79
N PRO A 195 13.83 17.64 3.80
CA PRO A 195 14.69 17.09 4.86
C PRO A 195 16.11 17.69 4.83
N PRO A 196 16.93 17.46 5.88
CA PRO A 196 18.19 18.17 6.09
C PRO A 196 19.13 18.15 4.88
N ASP A 197 19.38 16.95 4.33
CA ASP A 197 20.34 16.76 3.24
C ASP A 197 19.78 17.19 1.86
N ARG A 198 18.50 17.55 1.80
CA ARG A 198 17.80 17.96 0.56
C ARG A 198 17.16 19.35 0.70
N SER A 199 17.60 20.13 1.69
CA SER A 199 17.08 21.47 1.99
C SER A 199 17.62 22.58 1.07
N ALA A 200 18.69 22.31 0.31
CA ALA A 200 19.30 23.29 -0.58
C ALA A 200 18.30 23.87 -1.60
N GLY A 201 18.21 25.19 -1.68
CA GLY A 201 17.28 25.90 -2.57
C GLY A 201 15.83 25.98 -2.09
N ASN A 202 15.53 25.42 -0.89
CA ASN A 202 14.22 25.57 -0.24
C ASN A 202 14.27 26.68 0.84
N PRO A 203 13.12 27.28 1.18
CA PRO A 203 13.04 28.19 2.32
C PRO A 203 13.56 27.53 3.60
N LYS A 204 14.18 28.33 4.48
CA LYS A 204 14.53 27.84 5.82
C LYS A 204 13.26 27.42 6.55
N PRO A 205 13.27 26.38 7.40
CA PRO A 205 12.04 25.88 8.02
C PRO A 205 11.25 26.95 8.79
N GLY A 206 11.93 27.86 9.49
CA GLY A 206 11.29 28.98 10.19
C GLY A 206 10.58 30.00 9.28
N GLN A 207 10.92 30.04 7.99
CA GLN A 207 10.37 30.97 7.00
C GLN A 207 9.34 30.30 6.06
N ALA A 208 9.16 28.98 6.16
CA ALA A 208 8.25 28.25 5.28
C ALA A 208 6.79 28.48 5.69
N THR A 209 5.92 28.76 4.71
CA THR A 209 4.48 28.83 4.95
C THR A 209 3.94 27.42 5.19
N VAL A 210 3.38 27.18 6.39
CA VAL A 210 2.80 25.89 6.79
C VAL A 210 1.38 26.07 7.33
N VAL A 211 0.51 25.11 7.02
CA VAL A 211 -0.90 25.07 7.44
C VAL A 211 -1.06 23.95 8.46
N LEU A 212 -1.17 24.30 9.73
CA LEU A 212 -1.20 23.30 10.80
C LEU A 212 -2.02 23.75 12.03
N ALA A 213 -2.02 25.04 12.32
CA ALA A 213 -2.76 25.62 13.44
C ALA A 213 -4.22 25.89 13.07
N GLU A 214 -5.09 25.94 14.07
CA GLU A 214 -6.52 26.24 13.89
C GLU A 214 -6.76 27.55 13.11
N ASP A 215 -5.97 28.59 13.40
CA ASP A 215 -6.06 29.88 12.72
C ASP A 215 -5.72 29.79 11.23
N ASP A 216 -4.84 28.86 10.81
CA ASP A 216 -4.53 28.65 9.39
C ASP A 216 -5.76 28.10 8.66
N TYR A 217 -6.44 27.14 9.28
CA TYR A 217 -7.65 26.55 8.72
C TYR A 217 -8.78 27.57 8.64
N HIS A 218 -8.91 28.45 9.63
CA HIS A 218 -9.85 29.57 9.57
C HIS A 218 -9.51 30.56 8.46
N ALA A 219 -8.24 30.93 8.31
CA ALA A 219 -7.79 31.81 7.24
C ALA A 219 -8.06 31.20 5.85
N ILE A 220 -7.77 29.91 5.66
CA ILE A 220 -8.08 29.21 4.40
C ILE A 220 -9.58 29.11 4.19
N ALA A 221 -10.38 28.87 5.22
CA ALA A 221 -11.83 28.82 5.07
C ALA A 221 -12.42 30.18 4.63
N ALA A 222 -11.81 31.29 5.06
CA ALA A 222 -12.19 32.64 4.67
C ALA A 222 -11.70 33.04 3.26
N ASP A 223 -10.53 32.53 2.84
CA ASP A 223 -9.92 32.84 1.53
C ASP A 223 -10.29 31.82 0.44
N LEU A 224 -11.44 32.02 -0.21
CA LEU A 224 -11.93 31.12 -1.27
C LEU A 224 -11.01 31.03 -2.50
N ILE A 225 -10.18 32.06 -2.77
CA ILE A 225 -9.26 32.08 -3.92
C ILE A 225 -7.82 31.71 -3.54
N GLY A 226 -7.58 31.40 -2.26
CA GLY A 226 -6.31 30.98 -1.72
C GLY A 226 -5.78 29.69 -2.35
N TRP A 227 -4.46 29.49 -2.24
CA TRP A 227 -3.73 28.36 -2.84
C TRP A 227 -4.41 27.02 -2.57
N THR A 228 -4.61 26.69 -1.30
CA THR A 228 -5.16 25.39 -0.86
C THR A 228 -6.57 25.17 -1.40
N ASN A 229 -7.44 26.18 -1.34
CA ASN A 229 -8.80 26.07 -1.87
C ASN A 229 -8.80 25.91 -3.38
N ARG A 230 -8.03 26.72 -4.10
CA ARG A 230 -7.97 26.65 -5.56
C ARG A 230 -7.48 25.29 -6.04
N GLU A 231 -6.43 24.75 -5.43
CA GLU A 231 -5.91 23.43 -5.80
C GLU A 231 -6.90 22.31 -5.44
N LEU A 232 -7.58 22.38 -4.28
CA LEU A 232 -8.61 21.41 -3.92
C LEU A 232 -9.83 21.49 -4.85
N TYR A 233 -10.35 22.69 -5.14
CA TYR A 233 -11.47 22.85 -6.07
C TYR A 233 -11.11 22.36 -7.47
N ARG A 234 -9.92 22.73 -7.99
CA ARG A 234 -9.41 22.18 -9.25
C ARG A 234 -9.38 20.65 -9.21
N LEU A 235 -8.80 20.07 -8.15
CA LEU A 235 -8.66 18.63 -8.03
C LEU A 235 -10.00 17.91 -8.03
N PHE A 236 -10.96 18.35 -7.21
CA PHE A 236 -12.26 17.69 -7.08
C PHE A 236 -13.24 18.04 -8.21
N ASP A 237 -13.03 19.14 -8.92
CA ASP A 237 -13.87 19.51 -10.06
C ASP A 237 -13.41 18.86 -11.37
N GLU A 238 -12.10 18.90 -11.66
CA GLU A 238 -11.51 18.44 -12.93
C GLU A 238 -11.18 16.94 -12.94
N HIS A 239 -11.05 16.30 -11.77
CA HIS A 239 -10.62 14.91 -11.67
C HIS A 239 -11.55 14.05 -10.81
N ARG A 240 -11.54 12.75 -11.10
CA ARG A 240 -11.86 11.74 -10.10
C ARG A 240 -10.67 11.61 -9.17
N VAL A 241 -10.92 11.60 -7.87
CA VAL A 241 -9.83 11.71 -6.88
C VAL A 241 -9.67 10.36 -6.19
N LEU A 242 -8.44 9.88 -6.08
CA LEU A 242 -8.08 8.73 -5.25
C LEU A 242 -7.36 9.24 -3.99
N VAL A 243 -8.07 9.23 -2.87
CA VAL A 243 -7.53 9.63 -1.57
C VAL A 243 -6.81 8.45 -0.90
N LEU A 244 -5.56 8.66 -0.50
CA LEU A 244 -4.65 7.62 0.01
C LEU A 244 -3.96 8.10 1.29
N GLY A 245 -3.93 7.26 2.33
CA GLY A 245 -3.17 7.55 3.56
C GLY A 245 -3.72 8.71 4.40
N MET A 246 -5.02 9.04 4.32
CA MET A 246 -5.68 9.96 5.25
C MET A 246 -7.11 9.55 5.54
N SER A 247 -7.64 9.98 6.69
CA SER A 247 -8.95 9.59 7.22
C SER A 247 -10.12 10.45 6.74
N LEU A 248 -9.93 11.29 5.70
CA LEU A 248 -10.87 12.35 5.27
C LEU A 248 -11.26 13.34 6.39
N ALA A 249 -10.50 13.37 7.49
CA ALA A 249 -10.79 14.21 8.65
C ALA A 249 -10.30 15.67 8.48
N ASP A 250 -9.55 15.96 7.42
CA ASP A 250 -9.04 17.31 7.17
C ASP A 250 -10.19 18.33 6.98
N PRO A 251 -10.23 19.42 7.76
CA PRO A 251 -11.30 20.41 7.68
C PRO A 251 -11.46 21.07 6.29
N ASN A 252 -10.36 21.33 5.59
CA ASN A 252 -10.40 21.95 4.26
C ASN A 252 -10.98 21.00 3.23
N LEU A 253 -10.54 19.74 3.26
CA LEU A 253 -11.09 18.69 2.40
C LEU A 253 -12.60 18.50 2.64
N ARG A 254 -13.03 18.39 3.89
CA ARG A 254 -14.46 18.24 4.23
C ARG A 254 -15.30 19.40 3.74
N ARG A 255 -14.79 20.63 3.85
CA ARG A 255 -15.47 21.82 3.34
C ARG A 255 -15.61 21.77 1.82
N VAL A 256 -14.54 21.46 1.10
CA VAL A 256 -14.58 21.35 -0.37
C VAL A 256 -15.58 20.28 -0.81
N LEU A 257 -15.52 19.08 -0.23
CA LEU A 257 -16.46 17.98 -0.51
C LEU A 257 -17.92 18.30 -0.17
N ALA A 258 -18.17 19.16 0.81
CA ALA A 258 -19.53 19.62 1.12
C ALA A 258 -20.07 20.63 0.08
N THR A 259 -19.18 21.32 -0.65
CA THR A 259 -19.53 22.36 -1.62
C THR A 259 -19.52 21.88 -3.07
N VAL A 260 -18.71 20.88 -3.40
CA VAL A 260 -18.65 20.32 -4.77
C VAL A 260 -19.95 19.55 -5.05
N PRO A 261 -20.69 19.89 -6.13
CA PRO A 261 -21.91 19.18 -6.47
C PRO A 261 -21.65 17.69 -6.70
N CYS A 262 -22.42 16.84 -6.03
CA CYS A 262 -22.47 15.41 -6.32
C CYS A 262 -23.78 15.07 -7.01
N ASP A 263 -23.71 14.31 -8.10
CA ASP A 263 -24.89 13.81 -8.79
C ASP A 263 -25.58 12.78 -7.89
N LYS A 264 -26.73 13.15 -7.31
CA LYS A 264 -27.44 12.33 -6.31
C LYS A 264 -28.15 11.12 -6.95
N THR A 265 -28.09 11.01 -8.28
CA THR A 265 -28.78 9.99 -9.08
C THR A 265 -27.99 8.67 -9.22
N GLY A 266 -26.73 8.62 -8.76
CA GLY A 266 -26.11 7.39 -8.27
C GLY A 266 -25.59 6.37 -9.29
N LEU A 267 -25.30 6.76 -10.54
CA LEU A 267 -24.85 5.77 -11.54
C LEU A 267 -23.36 5.41 -11.45
N GLN A 268 -22.47 6.30 -10.97
CA GLN A 268 -21.06 6.00 -10.70
C GLN A 268 -20.48 6.94 -9.62
N PRO A 269 -19.61 6.46 -8.72
CA PRO A 269 -18.92 7.32 -7.76
C PRO A 269 -17.96 8.28 -8.47
N ARG A 270 -17.89 9.52 -7.97
CA ARG A 270 -17.05 10.59 -8.53
C ARG A 270 -15.61 10.48 -8.02
N HIS A 271 -15.43 10.09 -6.75
CA HIS A 271 -14.12 9.96 -6.10
C HIS A 271 -14.03 8.65 -5.30
N PHE A 272 -12.81 8.27 -4.93
CA PHE A 272 -12.49 7.06 -4.17
C PHE A 272 -11.62 7.42 -2.96
N ALA A 273 -11.84 6.77 -1.83
CA ALA A 273 -10.97 6.89 -0.67
C ALA A 273 -10.58 5.51 -0.13
N LEU A 274 -9.28 5.25 -0.08
CA LEU A 274 -8.74 4.01 0.44
C LEU A 274 -8.68 4.08 1.97
N MET A 275 -9.48 3.26 2.66
CA MET A 275 -9.60 3.31 4.12
C MET A 275 -9.45 1.93 4.75
N ARG A 276 -8.77 1.85 5.90
CA ARG A 276 -8.70 0.62 6.68
C ARG A 276 -10.09 0.24 7.22
N SER A 277 -10.48 -1.01 7.04
CA SER A 277 -11.66 -1.58 7.70
C SER A 277 -11.46 -1.57 9.21
N ILE A 278 -12.46 -1.07 9.93
CA ILE A 278 -12.49 -1.11 11.38
C ILE A 278 -12.86 -2.53 11.79
N THR A 279 -12.07 -3.14 12.68
CA THR A 279 -12.27 -4.51 13.16
C THR A 279 -12.86 -4.53 14.56
N GLU A 280 -13.21 -5.72 15.07
CA GLU A 280 -13.70 -5.88 16.44
C GLU A 280 -12.67 -5.54 17.53
N GLU A 281 -11.39 -5.54 17.16
CA GLU A 281 -10.25 -5.19 18.03
C GLU A 281 -10.13 -3.67 18.23
N ASP A 282 -10.55 -2.90 17.22
CA ASP A 282 -10.58 -1.43 17.29
C ASP A 282 -11.69 -0.90 18.22
N MET A 283 -12.68 -1.75 18.55
CA MET A 283 -13.81 -1.36 19.37
C MET A 283 -13.43 -1.29 20.84
N LYS A 284 -13.41 -0.06 21.39
CA LYS A 284 -13.24 0.23 22.83
C LYS A 284 -14.50 -0.15 23.66
N LEU A 285 -15.06 -1.33 23.40
CA LEU A 285 -16.23 -1.92 24.04
C LEU A 285 -15.84 -3.20 24.80
N TRP A 286 -14.84 -3.09 25.66
CA TRP A 286 -14.15 -4.21 26.31
C TRP A 286 -15.05 -5.06 27.23
N ARG A 287 -16.17 -4.51 27.71
CA ARG A 287 -17.17 -5.24 28.51
C ARG A 287 -18.19 -6.02 27.68
N THR A 288 -18.10 -5.95 26.35
CA THR A 288 -19.12 -6.48 25.44
C THR A 288 -18.65 -7.76 24.75
N ARG A 289 -19.58 -8.69 24.48
CA ARG A 289 -19.32 -9.94 23.76
C ARG A 289 -18.67 -9.67 22.39
N ALA A 290 -17.81 -10.59 21.95
CA ALA A 290 -17.11 -10.49 20.66
C ALA A 290 -18.08 -10.32 19.48
N THR A 291 -19.18 -11.07 19.46
CA THR A 291 -20.22 -10.94 18.42
C THR A 291 -20.78 -9.52 18.31
N THR A 292 -21.05 -8.87 19.45
CA THR A 292 -21.51 -7.48 19.45
C THR A 292 -20.41 -6.51 19.01
N ARG A 293 -19.15 -6.75 19.36
CA ARG A 293 -18.01 -5.94 18.86
C ARG A 293 -17.88 -6.07 17.33
N LYS A 294 -18.00 -7.28 16.79
CA LYS A 294 -18.01 -7.54 15.34
C LYS A 294 -19.14 -6.82 14.63
N SER A 295 -20.38 -6.95 15.12
CA SER A 295 -21.53 -6.23 14.55
C SER A 295 -21.39 -4.71 14.68
N SER A 296 -20.78 -4.21 15.77
CA SER A 296 -20.51 -2.78 15.94
C SER A 296 -19.49 -2.28 14.92
N ALA A 297 -18.39 -3.02 14.71
CA ALA A 297 -17.37 -2.69 13.72
C ALA A 297 -17.96 -2.65 12.30
N ALA A 298 -18.78 -3.65 11.94
CA ALA A 298 -19.50 -3.68 10.68
C ALA A 298 -20.43 -2.47 10.51
N TRP A 299 -21.20 -2.13 11.55
CA TRP A 299 -22.07 -0.95 11.54
C TRP A 299 -21.29 0.36 11.38
N VAL A 300 -20.12 0.50 12.01
CA VAL A 300 -19.28 1.70 11.86
C VAL A 300 -18.72 1.81 10.44
N ASN A 301 -18.26 0.70 9.85
CA ASN A 301 -17.78 0.68 8.47
C ASN A 301 -18.92 1.05 7.49
N GLU A 302 -20.09 0.45 7.65
CA GLU A 302 -21.29 0.76 6.85
C GLU A 302 -21.69 2.23 6.98
N SER A 303 -21.76 2.75 8.20
CA SER A 303 -22.12 4.15 8.47
C SER A 303 -21.11 5.13 7.86
N ARG A 304 -19.82 4.81 7.94
CA ARG A 304 -18.74 5.58 7.32
C ARG A 304 -18.87 5.58 5.80
N SER A 305 -19.07 4.43 5.20
CA SER A 305 -19.26 4.28 3.75
C SER A 305 -20.49 5.04 3.25
N TRP A 306 -21.63 4.88 3.94
CA TRP A 306 -22.86 5.59 3.63
C TRP A 306 -22.72 7.12 3.73
N TYR A 307 -22.02 7.62 4.75
CA TYR A 307 -21.80 9.05 4.92
C TYR A 307 -21.01 9.63 3.75
N TRP A 308 -19.89 9.00 3.39
CA TRP A 308 -19.01 9.49 2.34
C TRP A 308 -19.56 9.31 0.93
N GLN A 309 -20.36 8.26 0.69
CA GLN A 309 -21.05 8.06 -0.59
C GLN A 309 -21.97 9.24 -0.93
N ARG A 310 -22.59 9.88 0.06
CA ARG A 310 -23.42 11.09 -0.15
C ARG A 310 -22.64 12.32 -0.57
N HIS A 311 -21.34 12.32 -0.31
CA HIS A 311 -20.38 13.32 -0.79
C HIS A 311 -19.67 12.87 -2.08
N GLY A 312 -20.17 11.83 -2.76
CA GLY A 312 -19.61 11.34 -4.01
C GLY A 312 -18.32 10.53 -3.87
N ILE A 313 -17.99 10.10 -2.64
CA ILE A 313 -16.80 9.30 -2.35
C ILE A 313 -17.21 7.84 -2.11
N GLU A 314 -16.71 6.94 -2.94
CA GLU A 314 -16.72 5.50 -2.64
C GLU A 314 -15.57 5.15 -1.70
N ILE A 315 -15.89 4.51 -0.57
CA ILE A 315 -14.86 3.95 0.31
C ILE A 315 -14.40 2.61 -0.27
N VAL A 316 -13.11 2.54 -0.57
CA VAL A 316 -12.42 1.31 -0.95
C VAL A 316 -11.78 0.76 0.32
N GLU A 317 -12.35 -0.31 0.84
CA GLU A 317 -11.92 -0.89 2.11
C GLU A 317 -10.69 -1.79 1.93
N ILE A 318 -9.67 -1.54 2.74
CA ILE A 318 -8.46 -2.37 2.85
C ILE A 318 -8.34 -2.94 4.27
N PRO A 319 -7.79 -4.15 4.45
CA PRO A 319 -7.71 -4.75 5.79
C PRO A 319 -6.72 -4.01 6.70
N ASP A 320 -5.63 -3.51 6.14
CA ASP A 320 -4.56 -2.79 6.85
C ASP A 320 -3.87 -1.79 5.92
N TYR A 321 -2.98 -0.95 6.48
CA TYR A 321 -2.21 0.01 5.68
C TYR A 321 -1.13 -0.64 4.80
N ASP A 322 -0.70 -1.87 5.09
CA ASP A 322 0.28 -2.60 4.27
C ASP A 322 -0.32 -3.05 2.94
N SER A 323 -1.65 -3.16 2.88
CA SER A 323 -2.44 -3.45 1.67
C SER A 323 -2.44 -2.33 0.64
N ILE A 324 -1.96 -1.13 0.99
CA ILE A 324 -1.86 0.00 0.05
C ILE A 324 -0.91 -0.35 -1.11
N LEU A 325 0.22 -1.00 -0.81
CA LEU A 325 1.19 -1.38 -1.85
C LEU A 325 0.58 -2.42 -2.82
N PRO A 326 0.03 -3.56 -2.36
CA PRO A 326 -0.72 -4.48 -3.22
C PRO A 326 -1.82 -3.80 -4.03
N PHE A 327 -2.60 -2.91 -3.42
CA PHE A 327 -3.64 -2.16 -4.10
C PHE A 327 -3.08 -1.35 -5.27
N LEU A 328 -2.00 -0.58 -5.05
CA LEU A 328 -1.39 0.27 -6.09
C LEU A 328 -0.73 -0.56 -7.19
N VAL A 329 -0.02 -1.64 -6.84
CA VAL A 329 0.57 -2.56 -7.80
C VAL A 329 -0.53 -3.15 -8.68
N ARG A 330 -1.63 -3.61 -8.07
CA ARG A 330 -2.77 -4.15 -8.81
C ARG A 330 -3.49 -3.09 -9.65
N LEU A 331 -3.64 -1.87 -9.15
CA LEU A 331 -4.23 -0.77 -9.90
C LEU A 331 -3.38 -0.42 -11.12
N ARG A 332 -2.05 -0.35 -10.99
CA ARG A 332 -1.14 -0.16 -12.12
C ARG A 332 -1.29 -1.29 -13.15
N TYR A 333 -1.37 -2.53 -12.67
CA TYR A 333 -1.60 -3.69 -13.52
C TYR A 333 -2.90 -3.61 -14.31
N GLU A 334 -4.01 -3.36 -13.63
CA GLU A 334 -5.30 -3.26 -14.31
C GLU A 334 -5.37 -2.04 -15.23
N SER A 335 -4.65 -0.97 -14.92
CA SER A 335 -4.64 0.26 -15.72
C SER A 335 -3.80 0.15 -16.99
N PHE A 336 -2.61 -0.46 -16.88
CA PHE A 336 -1.58 -0.40 -17.93
C PHE A 336 -1.04 -1.77 -18.37
N GLY A 337 -1.30 -2.86 -17.62
CA GLY A 337 -0.87 -4.23 -17.94
C GLY A 337 -1.69 -4.90 -19.05
N GLY A 338 -2.26 -4.10 -19.96
CA GLY A 338 -3.06 -4.58 -21.08
C GLY A 338 -2.23 -5.13 -22.24
N GLN A 339 -1.01 -4.63 -22.42
CA GLN A 339 0.03 -5.38 -23.10
C GLN A 339 0.70 -6.22 -22.01
N PRO A 340 1.02 -7.48 -22.31
CA PRO A 340 1.73 -8.21 -21.31
C PRO A 340 3.13 -7.51 -21.10
N GLY A 341 3.74 -7.62 -19.91
CA GLY A 341 5.12 -7.25 -19.58
C GLY A 341 5.45 -5.77 -19.50
N ASP A 342 4.49 -4.93 -19.84
CA ASP A 342 4.41 -3.54 -19.45
C ASP A 342 4.55 -3.33 -17.93
N LEU A 343 4.12 -4.26 -17.08
CA LEU A 343 4.29 -4.12 -15.63
C LEU A 343 5.75 -4.27 -15.20
N TRP A 344 6.47 -5.23 -15.79
CA TRP A 344 7.87 -5.48 -15.53
C TRP A 344 8.76 -4.42 -16.19
N ARG A 345 8.47 -4.02 -17.44
CA ARG A 345 9.13 -2.87 -18.11
C ARG A 345 8.96 -1.58 -17.30
N ARG A 346 7.74 -1.29 -16.83
CA ARG A 346 7.50 -0.14 -15.94
C ARG A 346 7.90 -0.37 -14.49
N GLY A 347 8.31 -1.59 -14.13
CA GLY A 347 8.99 -1.91 -12.88
C GLY A 347 10.48 -1.61 -12.99
N ALA A 348 11.13 -1.97 -14.09
CA ALA A 348 12.49 -1.55 -14.40
C ALA A 348 12.62 -0.02 -14.37
N GLU A 349 11.64 0.71 -14.93
CA GLU A 349 11.53 2.18 -14.84
C GLU A 349 11.46 2.74 -13.39
N LEU A 350 11.13 1.92 -12.39
CA LEU A 350 11.08 2.29 -10.97
C LEU A 350 12.40 2.04 -10.22
N GLY A 351 13.48 1.73 -10.94
CA GLY A 351 14.80 1.46 -10.37
C GLY A 351 14.95 0.06 -9.79
N TYR A 352 14.11 -0.90 -10.20
CA TYR A 352 14.29 -2.31 -9.84
C TYR A 352 15.45 -2.99 -10.59
N GLU A 353 16.18 -2.27 -11.46
CA GLU A 353 17.38 -2.74 -12.15
C GLU A 353 18.50 -3.22 -11.18
N SER A 354 18.51 -2.73 -9.93
CA SER A 354 19.49 -3.14 -8.92
C SER A 354 19.17 -4.47 -8.22
N VAL A 355 17.96 -5.02 -8.41
CA VAL A 355 17.63 -6.36 -7.92
C VAL A 355 18.17 -7.32 -8.95
N ASP A 356 19.30 -7.97 -8.66
CA ASP A 356 19.84 -9.03 -9.51
C ASP A 356 19.06 -10.34 -9.29
N PRO A 357 18.15 -10.74 -10.20
CA PRO A 357 17.44 -12.02 -10.09
C PRO A 357 18.38 -13.22 -10.34
N TRP A 358 19.61 -12.98 -10.82
CA TRP A 358 20.66 -13.97 -11.10
C TRP A 358 21.53 -14.30 -9.91
N ARG A 359 21.34 -13.62 -8.78
CA ARG A 359 22.09 -13.90 -7.56
C ARG A 359 21.92 -15.38 -7.17
N ALA A 360 22.97 -16.16 -7.37
CA ALA A 360 22.96 -17.61 -7.22
C ALA A 360 22.50 -18.06 -5.82
N ASP A 361 22.76 -17.24 -4.80
CA ASP A 361 22.28 -17.44 -3.44
C ASP A 361 20.76 -17.27 -3.33
N ARG A 362 20.17 -16.28 -4.01
CA ARG A 362 18.70 -16.10 -4.09
C ARG A 362 18.03 -17.21 -4.89
N GLN A 363 18.63 -17.66 -6.01
CA GLN A 363 18.11 -18.76 -6.81
C GLN A 363 18.12 -20.11 -6.09
N LYS A 364 19.23 -20.41 -5.39
CA LYS A 364 19.35 -21.61 -4.56
C LYS A 364 18.33 -21.58 -3.43
N MET A 365 18.14 -20.43 -2.79
CA MET A 365 17.16 -20.24 -1.72
C MET A 365 15.71 -20.42 -2.20
N ALA A 366 15.34 -19.89 -3.37
CA ALA A 366 14.02 -20.11 -3.99
C ALA A 366 13.76 -21.60 -4.28
N SER A 367 14.78 -22.32 -4.77
CA SER A 367 14.70 -23.77 -5.00
C SER A 367 14.54 -24.60 -3.72
N TRP A 368 15.15 -24.18 -2.61
CA TRP A 368 14.98 -24.82 -1.29
C TRP A 368 13.60 -24.54 -0.71
N PHE A 369 13.13 -23.29 -0.82
CA PHE A 369 11.78 -22.89 -0.43
C PHE A 369 10.72 -23.72 -1.15
N LEU A 370 10.85 -23.92 -2.46
CA LEU A 370 9.96 -24.78 -3.23
C LEU A 370 9.85 -26.19 -2.63
N ALA A 371 10.98 -26.78 -2.24
CA ALA A 371 11.01 -28.11 -1.65
C ALA A 371 10.25 -28.18 -0.32
N ASP A 372 10.43 -27.17 0.52
CA ASP A 372 9.84 -27.11 1.86
C ASP A 372 8.36 -26.75 1.80
N ALA A 373 7.98 -25.83 0.91
CA ALA A 373 6.59 -25.46 0.65
C ALA A 373 5.80 -26.64 0.07
N VAL A 374 6.36 -27.41 -0.88
CA VAL A 374 5.73 -28.62 -1.43
C VAL A 374 5.50 -29.64 -0.32
N ARG A 375 6.50 -29.86 0.53
CA ARG A 375 6.40 -30.81 1.65
C ARG A 375 5.36 -30.36 2.66
N ALA A 376 5.37 -29.10 3.09
CA ALA A 376 4.39 -28.55 4.02
C ALA A 376 2.96 -28.61 3.45
N LEU A 377 2.77 -28.32 2.16
CA LEU A 377 1.47 -28.47 1.49
C LEU A 377 1.03 -29.93 1.45
N ALA A 378 1.92 -30.86 1.10
CA ALA A 378 1.59 -32.28 1.07
C ALA A 378 1.23 -32.82 2.47
N ASP A 379 1.96 -32.38 3.50
CA ASP A 379 1.76 -32.78 4.89
C ASP A 379 0.48 -32.17 5.50
N ASP A 380 0.28 -30.85 5.38
CA ASP A 380 -0.87 -30.14 5.98
C ASP A 380 -2.20 -30.48 5.31
N PHE A 381 -2.17 -30.85 4.03
CA PHE A 381 -3.35 -31.25 3.28
C PHE A 381 -3.50 -32.77 3.12
N SER A 382 -2.59 -33.55 3.70
CA SER A 382 -2.69 -35.03 3.75
C SER A 382 -2.94 -35.66 2.37
N VAL A 383 -2.31 -35.13 1.32
CA VAL A 383 -2.43 -35.65 -0.06
C VAL A 383 -1.88 -37.08 -0.08
N SER A 384 -2.78 -38.05 -0.13
CA SER A 384 -2.47 -39.48 0.01
C SER A 384 -3.00 -40.32 -1.16
N ASP A 385 -3.72 -39.70 -2.11
CA ASP A 385 -4.07 -40.32 -3.37
C ASP A 385 -2.94 -40.10 -4.40
N PRO A 386 -2.28 -41.15 -4.94
CA PRO A 386 -1.28 -41.02 -5.98
C PRO A 386 -1.82 -40.45 -7.31
N ALA A 387 -3.14 -40.30 -7.49
CA ALA A 387 -3.77 -39.63 -8.63
C ALA A 387 -3.89 -38.10 -8.48
N GLU A 388 -3.58 -37.55 -7.30
CA GLU A 388 -3.59 -36.12 -7.02
C GLU A 388 -2.15 -35.58 -6.97
N VAL A 389 -1.85 -34.57 -7.80
CA VAL A 389 -0.49 -34.01 -7.89
C VAL A 389 -0.52 -32.54 -7.48
N ILE A 390 0.14 -32.24 -6.36
CA ILE A 390 0.52 -30.86 -6.03
C ILE A 390 1.81 -30.54 -6.78
N GLU A 391 1.76 -29.54 -7.66
CA GLU A 391 2.92 -29.06 -8.42
C GLU A 391 3.19 -27.59 -8.08
N ILE A 392 4.13 -27.30 -7.19
CA ILE A 392 4.48 -25.90 -6.92
C ILE A 392 5.46 -25.42 -7.99
N GLY A 393 5.08 -24.36 -8.70
CA GLY A 393 5.93 -23.67 -9.66
C GLY A 393 6.63 -22.44 -9.05
N VAL A 394 7.88 -22.20 -9.39
CA VAL A 394 8.48 -20.86 -9.25
C VAL A 394 9.02 -20.44 -10.60
N PHE A 395 8.72 -19.21 -10.98
CA PHE A 395 9.30 -18.61 -12.17
C PHE A 395 10.73 -18.18 -11.83
N LEU A 396 11.69 -18.83 -12.48
CA LEU A 396 13.06 -18.37 -12.53
C LEU A 396 13.18 -17.49 -13.77
N LEU A 397 13.67 -16.26 -13.65
CA LEU A 397 14.07 -15.50 -14.84
C LEU A 397 15.11 -16.38 -15.62
N LYS A 398 15.21 -16.25 -16.96
CA LYS A 398 16.40 -16.68 -17.74
C LYS A 398 17.45 -15.57 -18.00
N PRO A 399 18.77 -15.89 -18.01
CA PRO A 399 19.87 -14.91 -18.03
C PRO A 399 19.84 -13.89 -19.18
N ASP A 400 19.04 -14.14 -20.22
CA ASP A 400 18.85 -13.24 -21.36
C ASP A 400 17.90 -12.06 -21.08
N ALA A 401 17.43 -11.92 -19.84
CA ALA A 401 16.59 -10.82 -19.32
C ALA A 401 15.22 -10.65 -20.00
N ALA A 402 14.89 -11.46 -21.01
CA ALA A 402 13.68 -11.34 -21.80
C ALA A 402 12.68 -12.47 -21.55
N THR A 403 13.06 -13.54 -20.85
CA THR A 403 12.19 -14.70 -20.66
C THR A 403 12.15 -15.18 -19.20
N LEU A 404 10.96 -15.54 -18.71
CA LEU A 404 10.77 -16.26 -17.45
C LEU A 404 10.58 -17.76 -17.75
N GLU A 405 11.24 -18.63 -16.98
CA GLU A 405 11.10 -20.08 -17.01
C GLU A 405 10.40 -20.55 -15.74
N LEU A 406 9.22 -21.15 -15.89
CA LEU A 406 8.52 -21.78 -14.78
C LEU A 406 9.12 -23.15 -14.49
N THR A 407 9.73 -23.31 -13.31
CA THR A 407 10.20 -24.62 -12.84
C THR A 407 9.20 -25.19 -11.85
N PHE A 408 8.67 -26.38 -12.15
CA PHE A 408 7.74 -27.10 -11.26
C PHE A 408 8.50 -28.07 -10.33
N ARG A 409 7.99 -28.24 -9.12
CA ARG A 409 8.31 -29.37 -8.24
C ARG A 409 7.02 -30.09 -7.85
N GLY A 410 6.90 -31.35 -8.25
CA GLY A 410 5.83 -32.25 -7.82
C GLY A 410 6.13 -32.83 -6.43
N GLY A 411 5.09 -33.23 -5.69
CA GLY A 411 5.17 -33.86 -4.37
C GLY A 411 5.89 -35.22 -4.27
N GLY A 412 6.58 -35.67 -5.33
CA GLY A 412 7.40 -36.89 -5.35
C GLY A 412 8.89 -36.62 -5.07
N THR A 413 9.71 -37.68 -5.16
CA THR A 413 11.18 -37.59 -5.04
C THR A 413 11.88 -36.94 -6.24
N ASP A 414 11.12 -36.47 -7.24
CA ASP A 414 11.69 -35.94 -8.48
C ASP A 414 12.28 -34.54 -8.28
N ILE A 415 13.57 -34.45 -8.60
CA ILE A 415 14.35 -33.22 -8.56
C ILE A 415 14.09 -32.45 -9.86
N ALA A 416 14.06 -31.11 -9.75
CA ALA A 416 13.68 -30.08 -10.73
C ALA A 416 14.17 -30.21 -12.19
N SER A 417 14.99 -31.19 -12.56
CA SER A 417 15.60 -31.31 -13.89
C SER A 417 14.84 -32.18 -14.90
N GLN A 418 13.76 -32.87 -14.52
CA GLN A 418 13.09 -33.83 -15.42
C GLN A 418 11.73 -33.39 -16.01
N GLY A 419 11.23 -32.20 -15.66
CA GLY A 419 9.89 -31.75 -16.09
C GLY A 419 9.75 -30.24 -16.31
N ALA A 420 10.80 -29.57 -16.81
CA ALA A 420 10.71 -28.15 -17.16
C ALA A 420 9.73 -27.97 -18.32
N THR A 421 8.47 -27.68 -18.02
CA THR A 421 7.53 -27.20 -19.02
C THR A 421 7.82 -25.72 -19.23
N LEU A 422 8.40 -25.39 -20.38
CA LEU A 422 8.64 -24.02 -20.79
C LEU A 422 7.30 -23.33 -21.06
N PHE A 423 6.71 -22.76 -20.02
CA PHE A 423 5.76 -21.68 -20.22
C PHE A 423 6.58 -20.46 -20.62
N SER A 424 6.27 -19.87 -21.78
CA SER A 424 6.72 -18.52 -22.05
C SER A 424 6.07 -17.64 -20.99
N GLY A 425 6.87 -17.30 -19.97
CA GLY A 425 6.62 -16.16 -19.12
C GLY A 425 7.32 -14.92 -19.71
N ASP A 426 7.41 -14.79 -21.05
CA ASP A 426 7.50 -13.45 -21.61
C ASP A 426 6.35 -12.67 -20.95
N PRO A 427 6.65 -11.69 -20.09
CA PRO A 427 5.58 -11.04 -19.40
C PRO A 427 4.71 -10.33 -20.44
N ASP A 428 5.23 -10.03 -21.67
CA ASP A 428 4.63 -9.57 -22.95
C ASP A 428 3.86 -10.62 -23.77
N LYS A 429 3.97 -11.91 -23.42
CA LYS A 429 3.16 -13.02 -23.98
C LYS A 429 3.01 -14.16 -22.98
N PRO A 430 2.25 -13.99 -21.88
CA PRO A 430 2.07 -15.02 -20.87
C PRO A 430 1.30 -16.19 -21.47
N THR A 431 1.83 -17.38 -21.25
CA THR A 431 1.21 -18.64 -21.69
C THR A 431 0.70 -19.44 -20.48
N GLY A 432 -0.42 -20.13 -20.67
CA GLY A 432 -1.13 -20.89 -19.64
C GLY A 432 -1.73 -20.05 -18.52
N VAL A 433 -2.41 -20.75 -17.60
CA VAL A 433 -3.00 -20.18 -16.38
C VAL A 433 -1.92 -19.59 -15.47
N ALA A 434 -0.80 -20.31 -15.30
CA ALA A 434 0.29 -19.88 -14.42
C ALA A 434 0.99 -18.61 -14.92
N GLY A 435 1.23 -18.49 -16.23
CA GLY A 435 1.78 -17.26 -16.82
C GLY A 435 0.82 -16.07 -16.64
N ARG A 436 -0.49 -16.29 -16.79
CA ARG A 436 -1.50 -15.25 -16.55
C ARG A 436 -1.53 -14.82 -15.08
N VAL A 437 -1.54 -15.77 -14.15
CA VAL A 437 -1.56 -15.53 -12.70
C VAL A 437 -0.29 -14.83 -12.22
N PHE A 438 0.87 -15.19 -12.77
CA PHE A 438 2.12 -14.52 -12.47
C PHE A 438 2.08 -13.04 -12.85
N VAL A 439 1.59 -12.76 -14.07
CA VAL A 439 1.53 -11.39 -14.60
C VAL A 439 0.42 -10.58 -13.92
N SER A 440 -0.73 -11.19 -13.63
CA SER A 440 -1.86 -10.48 -13.04
C SER A 440 -1.86 -10.40 -11.52
N GLY A 441 -1.23 -11.37 -10.85
CA GLY A 441 -1.38 -11.57 -9.42
C GLY A 441 -2.79 -12.05 -9.02
N ASP A 442 -3.59 -12.56 -9.96
CA ASP A 442 -4.90 -13.12 -9.65
C ASP A 442 -4.75 -14.47 -8.97
N LEU A 443 -5.56 -14.72 -7.94
CA LEU A 443 -5.90 -16.09 -7.63
C LEU A 443 -6.90 -16.59 -8.68
N VAL A 444 -6.55 -17.65 -9.39
CA VAL A 444 -7.37 -18.19 -10.48
C VAL A 444 -7.73 -19.63 -10.21
N ARG A 445 -9.02 -19.95 -10.38
CA ARG A 445 -9.55 -21.31 -10.44
C ARG A 445 -10.07 -21.55 -11.85
N VAL A 446 -9.60 -22.61 -12.51
CA VAL A 446 -10.09 -22.99 -13.84
C VAL A 446 -10.38 -24.48 -13.93
N THR A 447 -11.40 -24.80 -14.70
CA THR A 447 -11.73 -26.14 -15.17
C THR A 447 -11.28 -26.29 -16.64
N PRO A 448 -11.21 -27.52 -17.18
CA PRO A 448 -10.78 -27.75 -18.57
C PRO A 448 -11.58 -27.00 -19.65
N ASP A 449 -12.82 -26.63 -19.37
CA ASP A 449 -13.73 -25.85 -20.23
C ASP A 449 -13.54 -24.33 -20.11
N HIS A 450 -12.78 -23.86 -19.13
CA HIS A 450 -12.53 -22.43 -18.93
C HIS A 450 -11.52 -21.90 -19.96
N SER A 451 -11.81 -20.73 -20.55
CA SER A 451 -10.97 -20.11 -21.62
C SER A 451 -9.51 -19.87 -21.23
N LEU A 452 -9.24 -19.73 -19.93
CA LEU A 452 -7.88 -19.58 -19.38
C LEU A 452 -7.06 -20.87 -19.34
N TYR A 453 -7.68 -22.07 -19.40
CA TYR A 453 -7.00 -23.36 -19.26
C TYR A 453 -5.89 -23.54 -20.31
N ASN A 454 -6.17 -23.18 -21.56
CA ASN A 454 -5.23 -23.24 -22.68
C ASN A 454 -4.76 -21.85 -23.16
N TYR A 455 -4.85 -20.82 -22.30
CA TYR A 455 -4.55 -19.45 -22.70
C TYR A 455 -3.14 -19.32 -23.30
N GLY A 456 -3.01 -18.86 -24.54
CA GLY A 456 -1.70 -18.63 -25.16
C GLY A 456 -0.86 -19.90 -25.43
N LEU A 457 -1.42 -21.10 -25.23
CA LEU A 457 -0.74 -22.35 -25.59
C LEU A 457 -1.07 -22.73 -27.05
N ASP A 458 -0.08 -23.25 -27.77
CA ASP A 458 -0.33 -23.91 -29.06
C ASP A 458 -1.24 -25.13 -28.81
N PRO A 459 -2.35 -25.29 -29.57
CA PRO A 459 -3.20 -26.48 -29.48
C PRO A 459 -2.46 -27.82 -29.57
N SER A 460 -1.30 -27.88 -30.24
CA SER A 460 -0.47 -29.10 -30.29
C SER A 460 0.34 -29.36 -29.01
N ASN A 461 0.54 -28.34 -28.18
CA ASN A 461 1.31 -28.37 -26.92
C ASN A 461 0.43 -28.25 -25.68
N ALA A 462 -0.91 -28.25 -25.83
CA ALA A 462 -1.82 -28.26 -24.70
C ALA A 462 -1.50 -29.46 -23.80
N PRO A 463 -1.24 -29.25 -22.50
CA PRO A 463 -0.90 -30.35 -21.61
C PRO A 463 -2.06 -31.35 -21.61
N LEU A 464 -1.78 -32.54 -22.17
CA LEU A 464 -2.62 -33.70 -22.01
C LEU A 464 -2.27 -34.32 -20.65
N PRO A 465 -3.10 -34.07 -19.64
CA PRO A 465 -3.51 -35.17 -18.80
C PRO A 465 -5.02 -35.33 -18.95
N GLN A 466 -5.45 -36.49 -19.45
CA GLN A 466 -6.86 -36.88 -19.51
C GLN A 466 -7.57 -36.84 -18.13
N ASN A 467 -6.82 -36.58 -17.06
CA ASN A 467 -7.22 -36.70 -15.67
C ASN A 467 -7.19 -35.38 -14.88
N VAL A 468 -6.74 -34.24 -15.42
CA VAL A 468 -6.80 -32.96 -14.71
C VAL A 468 -8.19 -32.37 -14.85
N LYS A 469 -8.87 -32.14 -13.72
CA LYS A 469 -10.25 -31.63 -13.66
C LYS A 469 -10.35 -30.23 -13.05
N GLY A 470 -9.27 -29.71 -12.46
CA GLY A 470 -9.21 -28.35 -11.94
C GLY A 470 -7.78 -27.88 -11.71
N ILE A 471 -7.59 -26.57 -11.85
CA ILE A 471 -6.34 -25.86 -11.55
C ILE A 471 -6.65 -24.73 -10.56
N ILE A 472 -5.85 -24.62 -9.51
CA ILE A 472 -5.79 -23.44 -8.63
C ILE A 472 -4.40 -22.85 -8.75
N SER A 473 -4.32 -21.53 -8.86
CA SER A 473 -3.04 -20.86 -9.02
C SER A 473 -3.02 -19.55 -8.26
N ALA A 474 -1.97 -19.33 -7.46
CA ALA A 474 -1.78 -18.18 -6.57
C ALA A 474 -0.39 -17.55 -6.76
N PRO A 475 -0.25 -16.22 -6.86
CA PRO A 475 1.05 -15.59 -6.99
C PRO A 475 1.87 -15.64 -5.69
N ILE A 476 3.18 -15.76 -5.83
CA ILE A 476 4.16 -15.54 -4.76
C ILE A 476 4.78 -14.18 -5.03
N THR A 477 4.64 -13.24 -4.10
CA THR A 477 5.09 -11.85 -4.29
C THR A 477 5.91 -11.38 -3.10
N ASP A 478 7.07 -10.77 -3.36
CA ASP A 478 7.87 -10.09 -2.33
C ASP A 478 7.31 -8.67 -2.09
N TRP A 479 6.37 -8.57 -1.17
CA TRP A 479 5.79 -7.29 -0.77
C TRP A 479 6.74 -6.41 0.04
N HIS A 480 7.86 -6.94 0.54
CA HIS A 480 8.86 -6.14 1.22
C HIS A 480 9.82 -5.46 0.23
N GLU A 481 10.09 -6.08 -0.90
CA GLU A 481 10.93 -5.54 -1.98
C GLU A 481 10.09 -4.90 -3.10
N GLY A 482 8.89 -4.40 -2.80
CA GLY A 482 8.11 -3.59 -3.73
C GLY A 482 7.06 -4.32 -4.57
N GLY A 483 6.61 -5.48 -4.10
CA GLY A 483 5.61 -6.26 -4.81
C GLY A 483 6.19 -7.00 -6.01
N ILE A 484 7.46 -7.41 -5.94
CA ILE A 484 8.13 -8.16 -7.01
C ILE A 484 7.51 -9.56 -7.07
N PRO A 485 6.92 -9.98 -8.20
CA PRO A 485 6.42 -11.36 -8.31
C PRO A 485 7.61 -12.32 -8.35
N LEU A 486 7.66 -13.23 -7.38
CA LEU A 486 8.71 -14.24 -7.21
C LEU A 486 8.33 -15.58 -7.85
N GLY A 487 7.04 -15.86 -8.04
CA GLY A 487 6.60 -17.17 -8.52
C GLY A 487 5.09 -17.35 -8.47
N VAL A 488 4.61 -18.59 -8.66
CA VAL A 488 3.19 -18.94 -8.62
C VAL A 488 3.01 -20.34 -8.05
N VAL A 489 2.31 -20.46 -6.93
CA VAL A 489 1.84 -21.76 -6.45
C VAL A 489 0.77 -22.26 -7.41
N TYR A 490 0.88 -23.52 -7.81
CA TYR A 490 -0.03 -24.18 -8.73
C TYR A 490 -0.47 -25.50 -8.09
N VAL A 491 -1.75 -25.83 -8.20
CA VAL A 491 -2.31 -27.06 -7.65
C VAL A 491 -3.25 -27.64 -8.69
N THR A 492 -2.99 -28.88 -9.11
CA THR A 492 -3.88 -29.62 -10.01
C THR A 492 -4.68 -30.64 -9.23
N THR A 493 -5.97 -30.73 -9.52
CA THR A 493 -6.84 -31.75 -8.92
C THR A 493 -7.38 -32.68 -10.00
N SER A 494 -7.53 -33.95 -9.66
CA SER A 494 -8.19 -34.96 -10.51
C SER A 494 -9.71 -34.98 -10.33
N THR A 495 -10.25 -34.20 -9.38
CA THR A 495 -11.69 -34.07 -9.09
C THR A 495 -12.21 -32.66 -9.45
N GLY A 496 -13.25 -32.60 -10.29
CA GLY A 496 -13.73 -31.36 -10.92
C GLY A 496 -14.70 -30.52 -10.08
N ASN A 497 -15.14 -31.02 -8.91
CA ASN A 497 -16.24 -30.41 -8.16
C ASN A 497 -15.76 -29.43 -7.08
N GLY A 498 -14.45 -29.24 -6.91
CA GLY A 498 -13.89 -28.35 -5.90
C GLY A 498 -13.99 -28.86 -4.45
N THR A 499 -14.36 -30.13 -4.25
CA THR A 499 -14.18 -30.82 -2.97
C THR A 499 -12.73 -31.29 -2.93
N LEU A 500 -11.86 -30.54 -2.28
CA LEU A 500 -10.42 -30.77 -2.42
C LEU A 500 -9.91 -31.99 -1.65
N PHE A 501 -10.74 -32.71 -0.87
CA PHE A 501 -10.32 -33.90 -0.13
C PHE A 501 -11.45 -34.92 0.03
N ARG A 502 -11.19 -36.19 -0.30
CA ARG A 502 -11.86 -37.34 0.33
C ARG A 502 -10.77 -38.15 1.05
N LEU A 503 -10.60 -37.92 2.35
CA LEU A 503 -9.63 -38.65 3.17
C LEU A 503 -10.34 -39.58 4.17
N ARG A 504 -9.83 -40.81 4.29
CA ARG A 504 -10.13 -41.69 5.44
C ARG A 504 -9.22 -41.28 6.61
N PRO A 505 -9.70 -41.27 7.87
CA PRO A 505 -8.90 -40.81 9.00
C PRO A 505 -7.83 -41.84 9.39
N ARG A 506 -6.68 -41.38 9.90
CA ARG A 506 -5.69 -42.23 10.59
C ARG A 506 -5.85 -42.25 12.12
N VAL A 507 -6.74 -41.44 12.69
CA VAL A 507 -7.15 -41.47 14.11
C VAL A 507 -8.59 -40.96 14.20
N GLU A 508 -9.42 -41.55 15.07
CA GLU A 508 -10.80 -41.15 15.35
C GLU A 508 -10.87 -39.69 15.84
N VAL A 509 -10.99 -38.76 14.90
CA VAL A 509 -11.49 -37.40 15.09
C VAL A 509 -12.45 -37.17 13.93
N GLU A 510 -13.63 -36.60 14.21
CA GLU A 510 -14.70 -36.47 13.22
C GLU A 510 -14.23 -35.82 11.90
N PRO A 511 -14.68 -36.34 10.75
CA PRO A 511 -14.25 -35.88 9.43
C PRO A 511 -14.88 -34.51 9.14
N SER A 512 -14.10 -33.43 9.30
CA SER A 512 -14.45 -32.14 8.71
C SER A 512 -13.77 -32.03 7.35
N GLU A 513 -14.60 -32.02 6.30
CA GLU A 513 -14.18 -31.75 4.92
C GLU A 513 -13.53 -30.36 4.86
N ARG A 514 -12.20 -30.30 4.69
CA ARG A 514 -11.54 -29.03 4.36
C ARG A 514 -11.84 -28.70 2.89
N SER A 515 -12.23 -27.48 2.63
CA SER A 515 -12.67 -26.96 1.35
C SER A 515 -11.53 -26.29 0.57
N LEU A 516 -11.79 -25.95 -0.70
CA LEU A 516 -10.97 -25.02 -1.48
C LEU A 516 -10.76 -23.68 -0.76
N ASP A 517 -11.73 -23.23 0.02
CA ASP A 517 -11.67 -21.97 0.78
C ASP A 517 -10.73 -22.09 1.99
N ASP A 518 -10.54 -23.30 2.53
CA ASP A 518 -9.55 -23.57 3.57
C ASP A 518 -8.12 -23.60 2.99
N LEU A 519 -7.93 -24.12 1.77
CA LEU A 519 -6.66 -24.01 1.03
C LEU A 519 -6.37 -22.56 0.62
N TYR A 520 -7.40 -21.80 0.23
CA TYR A 520 -7.33 -20.35 0.00
C TYR A 520 -6.86 -19.60 1.25
N ALA A 521 -7.49 -19.86 2.40
CA ALA A 521 -7.14 -19.22 3.67
C ALA A 521 -5.72 -19.61 4.11
N TRP A 522 -5.36 -20.89 3.96
CA TRP A 522 -4.02 -21.40 4.30
C TRP A 522 -2.93 -20.82 3.40
N LEU A 523 -3.11 -20.70 2.08
CA LEU A 523 -2.11 -20.05 1.21
C LEU A 523 -1.93 -18.57 1.58
N SER A 524 -3.01 -17.92 2.01
CA SER A 524 -3.00 -16.56 2.54
C SER A 524 -2.36 -16.45 3.93
N GLU A 525 -2.28 -17.53 4.72
CA GLU A 525 -1.66 -17.57 6.07
C GLU A 525 -0.24 -18.18 6.10
N VAL A 526 0.11 -19.07 5.17
CA VAL A 526 1.38 -19.82 5.15
C VAL A 526 2.40 -19.20 4.21
N GLY A 527 1.97 -18.60 3.10
CA GLY A 527 2.85 -17.71 2.31
C GLY A 527 3.45 -16.59 3.16
N MET A 528 2.69 -16.12 4.16
CA MET A 528 3.06 -15.11 5.16
C MET A 528 4.21 -15.56 6.08
N THR A 529 4.20 -16.83 6.52
CA THR A 529 5.17 -17.38 7.47
C THR A 529 6.44 -17.87 6.78
N LEU A 530 6.30 -18.50 5.61
CA LEU A 530 7.44 -19.02 4.83
C LEU A 530 8.35 -17.90 4.28
N ILE A 531 7.79 -16.74 3.90
CA ILE A 531 8.56 -15.56 3.45
C ILE A 531 9.33 -14.92 4.61
N SER A 532 8.78 -14.91 5.83
CA SER A 532 9.48 -14.34 7.00
C SER A 532 10.74 -15.14 7.39
N GLY A 533 10.72 -16.46 7.21
CA GLY A 533 11.87 -17.36 7.45
C GLY A 533 13.05 -17.13 6.49
N PHE A 534 12.79 -16.60 5.30
CA PHE A 534 13.80 -16.20 4.30
C PHE A 534 14.78 -15.16 4.85
N ARG A 535 14.29 -14.17 5.61
CA ARG A 535 15.11 -13.06 6.12
C ARG A 535 15.94 -13.40 7.34
N VAL A 536 15.48 -14.33 8.19
CA VAL A 536 16.23 -14.77 9.38
C VAL A 536 17.43 -15.63 9.00
N ARG A 537 17.38 -16.34 7.87
CA ARG A 537 18.48 -17.20 7.38
C ARG A 537 19.38 -16.55 6.32
N ALA A 538 19.02 -15.37 5.83
CA ALA A 538 19.79 -14.59 4.85
C ALA A 538 20.63 -13.43 5.46
N ARG A 539 20.72 -13.36 6.81
CA ARG A 539 21.62 -12.45 7.52
C ARG A 539 22.84 -13.18 8.07
#